data_AF-A0A2P9H0M1-F1
#
_entry.id   AF-A0A2P9H0M1-F1
#
_cell.length_a   1.000
_cell.length_b   1.000
_cell.length_c   1.000
_cell.angle_alpha   90.00
_cell.angle_beta   90.00
_cell.angle_gamma   90.00
#
_symmetry.space_group_name_H-M   'P 1'
#
loop_
_entity.id
_entity.type
_entity.pdbx_description
1 polymer ?
#
loop_
_entity_poly.entity_id
_entity_poly.type
_entity_poly.pdbx_seq_one_letter_code
_entity_poly.pdbx_strand_id
1 'polypeptide(L)'
;MYEKSDEPLKMGEVGLDQVIYGFYKGRFYMGMVYFPAVGFKSIEEVLTRQLGQPAKPGDTTSKLIWDGDSVSVLLTLGDNSDQGRLVYVYKPIQLEVELKK
;
A
#
# COMPACT_ATOMS: atom_id res chain seq x y z
N MET A 1 -1.41 2.72 -19.78
CA MET A 1 -0.87 1.78 -18.80
C MET A 1 0.63 1.70 -19.07
N TYR A 2 1.47 2.13 -18.13
CA TYR A 2 2.93 2.07 -18.29
C TYR A 2 3.42 0.85 -17.52
N GLU A 3 3.70 -0.24 -18.22
CA GLU A 3 4.38 -1.41 -17.65
C GLU A 3 5.87 -1.27 -17.92
N LYS A 4 6.67 -1.22 -16.86
CA LYS A 4 8.13 -1.28 -16.95
C LYS A 4 8.49 -2.76 -17.17
N SER A 5 9.01 -3.08 -18.35
CA SER A 5 9.27 -4.45 -18.82
C SER A 5 10.45 -5.13 -18.10
N ASP A 6 10.29 -6.45 -17.94
CA ASP A 6 11.23 -7.56 -17.66
C ASP A 6 11.84 -7.76 -16.27
N GLU A 7 11.69 -6.84 -15.33
CA GLU A 7 12.04 -7.13 -13.93
C GLU A 7 10.81 -7.62 -13.14
N PRO A 8 10.88 -8.77 -12.43
CA PRO A 8 9.80 -9.18 -11.56
C PRO A 8 9.60 -8.10 -10.49
N LEU A 9 8.39 -7.55 -10.43
CA LEU A 9 8.01 -6.57 -9.42
C LEU A 9 8.14 -7.24 -8.06
N LYS A 10 9.00 -6.69 -7.20
CA LYS A 10 9.31 -7.24 -5.88
C LYS A 10 9.37 -6.16 -4.82
N MET A 11 9.03 -6.54 -3.59
CA MET A 11 9.27 -5.76 -2.39
C MET A 11 10.03 -6.61 -1.38
N GLY A 12 11.34 -6.35 -1.23
CA GLY A 12 12.23 -7.32 -0.60
C GLY A 12 12.23 -8.63 -1.39
N GLU A 13 11.95 -9.74 -0.70
CA GLU A 13 11.84 -11.06 -1.31
C GLU A 13 10.42 -11.41 -1.80
N VAL A 14 9.43 -10.51 -1.59
CA VAL A 14 8.03 -10.77 -1.95
C VAL A 14 7.78 -10.36 -3.39
N GLY A 15 7.33 -11.30 -4.22
CA GLY A 15 6.82 -11.02 -5.56
C GLY A 15 5.48 -10.28 -5.50
N LEU A 16 5.31 -9.27 -6.36
CA LEU A 16 4.09 -8.47 -6.46
C LEU A 16 3.27 -8.95 -7.65
N ASP A 17 1.96 -9.12 -7.45
CA ASP A 17 1.04 -9.57 -8.49
C ASP A 17 0.66 -8.41 -9.42
N GLN A 18 0.46 -7.23 -8.84
CA GLN A 18 -0.02 -6.06 -9.56
C GLN A 18 0.37 -4.77 -8.84
N VAL A 19 0.66 -3.72 -9.62
CA VAL A 19 0.84 -2.35 -9.13
C VAL A 19 -0.07 -1.42 -9.92
N ILE A 20 -0.90 -0.65 -9.22
CA ILE A 20 -1.84 0.33 -9.77
C ILE A 20 -1.47 1.70 -9.26
N TYR A 21 -1.47 2.69 -10.16
CA TYR A 21 -1.19 4.08 -9.84
C TYR A 21 -2.43 4.95 -10.07
N GLY A 22 -2.80 5.73 -9.06
CA GLY A 22 -3.86 6.74 -9.10
C GLY A 22 -3.29 8.13 -9.38
N PHE A 23 -3.91 8.82 -10.34
CA PHE A 23 -3.58 10.19 -10.71
C PHE A 23 -4.82 11.08 -10.65
N TYR A 24 -4.67 12.29 -10.14
CA TYR A 24 -5.70 13.32 -10.15
C TYR A 24 -5.15 14.59 -10.80
N LYS A 25 -5.80 15.04 -11.89
CA LYS A 25 -5.35 16.16 -12.73
C LYS A 25 -3.88 16.03 -13.17
N GLY A 26 -3.48 14.83 -13.57
CA GLY A 26 -2.11 14.53 -14.01
C GLY A 26 -1.08 14.41 -12.88
N ARG A 27 -1.48 14.58 -11.61
CA ARG A 27 -0.58 14.44 -10.45
C ARG A 27 -0.80 13.09 -9.76
N PHE A 28 0.28 12.38 -9.45
CA PHE A 28 0.24 11.12 -8.70
C PHE A 28 -0.30 11.36 -7.28
N TYR A 29 -1.17 10.48 -6.78
CA TYR A 29 -1.64 10.57 -5.39
C TYR A 29 -1.80 9.23 -4.68
N MET A 30 -1.81 8.10 -5.39
CA MET A 30 -2.03 6.80 -4.77
C MET A 30 -1.27 5.69 -5.50
N GLY A 31 -0.57 4.84 -4.76
CA GLY A 31 -0.09 3.55 -5.27
C GLY A 31 -0.87 2.44 -4.58
N MET A 32 -1.27 1.42 -5.32
CA MET A 32 -1.88 0.21 -4.77
C MET A 32 -1.14 -1.00 -5.29
N VAL A 33 -0.71 -1.85 -4.40
CA VAL A 33 0.07 -3.05 -4.69
C VAL A 33 -0.70 -4.25 -4.17
N TYR A 34 -0.80 -5.27 -5.00
CA TYR A 34 -1.33 -6.58 -4.65
C TYR A 34 -0.19 -7.60 -4.63
N PHE A 35 -0.23 -8.51 -3.66
CA PHE A 35 0.79 -9.53 -3.46
C PHE A 35 0.20 -10.76 -2.76
N PRO A 36 0.84 -11.94 -2.83
CA PRO A 36 0.36 -13.13 -2.14
C PRO A 36 0.28 -12.97 -0.62
N ALA A 37 -0.79 -13.45 0.00
CA ALA A 37 -1.02 -13.36 1.45
C ALA A 37 0.18 -13.80 2.31
N VAL A 38 0.92 -14.83 1.86
CA VAL A 38 2.13 -15.33 2.53
C VAL A 38 3.24 -14.27 2.68
N GLY A 39 3.24 -13.23 1.84
CA GLY A 39 4.18 -12.12 1.89
C GLY A 39 3.84 -11.02 2.90
N PHE A 40 2.66 -11.08 3.55
CA PHE A 40 2.17 -10.00 4.42
C PHE A 40 3.17 -9.64 5.52
N LYS A 41 3.65 -10.64 6.27
CA LYS A 41 4.59 -10.42 7.38
C LYS A 41 5.92 -9.86 6.89
N SER A 42 6.42 -10.32 5.74
CA SER A 42 7.66 -9.80 5.15
C SER A 42 7.52 -8.35 4.72
N ILE A 43 6.38 -7.97 4.14
CA ILE A 43 6.10 -6.57 3.78
C ILE A 43 5.91 -5.71 5.04
N GLU A 44 5.21 -6.21 6.06
CA GLU A 44 5.10 -5.54 7.37
C GLU A 44 6.49 -5.26 7.96
N GLU A 45 7.40 -6.24 7.95
CA GLU A 45 8.76 -6.08 8.47
C GLU A 45 9.56 -5.03 7.68
N VAL A 46 9.47 -5.04 6.36
CA VAL A 46 10.12 -4.04 5.49
C VAL A 46 9.59 -2.64 5.80
N LEU A 47 8.27 -2.47 5.85
CA LEU A 47 7.64 -1.17 6.15
C LEU A 47 7.94 -0.73 7.58
N THR A 48 7.95 -1.64 8.55
CA THR A 48 8.24 -1.31 9.94
C THR A 48 9.66 -0.80 10.12
N ARG A 49 10.63 -1.38 9.40
CA ARG A 49 12.02 -0.89 9.37
C ARG A 49 12.16 0.50 8.75
N GLN A 50 11.33 0.82 7.76
CA GLN A 50 11.39 2.09 7.02
C GLN A 50 10.58 3.21 7.67
N LEU A 51 9.43 2.89 8.25
CA LEU A 51 8.41 3.85 8.68
C LEU A 51 8.14 3.82 10.19
N GLY A 52 8.74 2.89 10.93
CA GLY A 52 8.47 2.68 12.36
C GLY A 52 7.27 1.76 12.61
N GLN A 53 6.72 1.77 13.82
CA GLN A 53 5.63 0.86 14.19
C GLN A 53 4.28 1.30 13.58
N PRO A 54 3.49 0.38 13.00
CA PRO A 54 2.14 0.70 12.53
C PRO A 54 1.16 0.85 13.70
N ALA A 55 0.14 1.67 13.49
CA ALA A 55 -1.10 1.59 14.23
C ALA A 55 -1.92 0.36 13.78
N LYS A 56 -2.61 -0.27 14.75
CA LYS A 56 -3.47 -1.43 14.54
C LYS A 56 -4.91 -1.04 14.89
N PRO A 57 -5.74 -0.64 13.91
CA PRO A 57 -7.12 -0.25 14.17
C PRO A 57 -7.97 -1.47 14.51
N GLY A 58 -8.55 -1.46 15.71
CA GLY A 58 -9.18 -2.65 16.31
C GLY A 58 -8.14 -3.70 16.67
N ASP A 59 -8.54 -4.72 17.44
CA ASP A 59 -7.67 -5.87 17.78
C ASP A 59 -7.45 -6.81 16.57
N THR A 60 -7.31 -6.25 15.36
CA THR A 60 -7.10 -6.99 14.11
C THR A 60 -5.64 -6.92 13.71
N THR A 61 -5.05 -8.07 13.40
CA THR A 61 -3.69 -8.14 12.84
C THR A 61 -3.68 -8.04 11.32
N SER A 62 -4.85 -8.09 10.68
CA SER A 62 -5.03 -8.04 9.23
C SER A 62 -5.00 -6.61 8.65
N LYS A 63 -4.93 -5.58 9.49
CA LYS A 63 -4.90 -4.18 9.05
C LYS A 63 -3.86 -3.38 9.83
N LEU A 64 -2.91 -2.80 9.11
CA LEU A 64 -1.81 -2.01 9.65
C LEU A 64 -1.74 -0.66 8.96
N ILE A 65 -1.56 0.41 9.74
CA ILE A 65 -1.55 1.78 9.24
C ILE A 65 -0.28 2.50 9.70
N TRP A 66 0.47 3.05 8.75
CA TRP A 66 1.47 4.09 9.03
C TRP A 66 0.89 5.41 8.56
N ASP A 67 0.62 6.30 9.51
CA ASP A 67 0.06 7.61 9.21
C ASP A 67 1.11 8.70 9.43
N GLY A 68 1.70 9.18 8.33
CA GLY A 68 2.64 10.30 8.33
C GLY A 68 1.95 11.60 7.91
N ASP A 69 2.64 12.72 8.02
CA ASP A 69 2.06 14.05 7.78
C ASP A 69 1.51 14.23 6.37
N SER A 70 2.26 13.76 5.37
CA SER A 70 1.92 13.91 3.95
C SER A 70 1.52 12.60 3.28
N VAL A 71 1.74 11.46 3.93
CA VAL A 71 1.56 10.13 3.35
C VAL A 71 0.93 9.19 4.36
N SER A 72 -0.06 8.43 3.92
CA SER A 72 -0.55 7.27 4.65
C SER A 72 -0.17 6.00 3.90
N VAL A 73 0.27 4.98 4.64
CA VAL A 73 0.48 3.62 4.12
C VAL A 73 -0.44 2.67 4.86
N LEU A 74 -1.24 1.92 4.11
CA LEU A 74 -2.19 0.95 4.62
C LEU A 74 -1.82 -0.43 4.09
N LEU A 75 -1.49 -1.35 4.98
CA LEU A 75 -1.26 -2.76 4.67
C LEU A 75 -2.46 -3.55 5.18
N THR A 76 -3.06 -4.34 4.30
CA THR A 76 -4.26 -5.12 4.58
C THR A 76 -4.12 -6.55 4.08
N LEU A 77 -4.60 -7.51 4.86
CA LEU A 77 -4.84 -8.89 4.45
C LEU A 77 -6.35 -9.05 4.32
N GLY A 78 -6.83 -9.52 3.16
CA GLY A 78 -8.26 -9.75 3.00
C GLY A 78 -8.71 -10.95 3.82
N ASP A 79 -9.81 -10.83 4.58
CA ASP A 79 -10.25 -11.84 5.55
C ASP A 79 -10.56 -13.23 4.93
N ASN A 80 -10.68 -13.33 3.60
CA ASN A 80 -10.85 -14.58 2.85
C ASN A 80 -10.05 -14.59 1.54
N SER A 81 -8.97 -13.82 1.48
CA SER A 81 -8.20 -13.62 0.26
C SER A 81 -6.81 -14.23 0.41
N ASP A 82 -6.37 -14.99 -0.60
CA ASP A 82 -4.97 -15.40 -0.75
C ASP A 82 -4.07 -14.22 -1.16
N GLN A 83 -4.56 -12.99 -1.02
CA GLN A 83 -3.92 -11.77 -1.45
C GLN A 83 -3.91 -10.71 -0.35
N GLY A 84 -2.74 -10.14 -0.13
CA GLY A 84 -2.55 -8.91 0.63
C GLY A 84 -2.56 -7.69 -0.30
N ARG A 85 -2.87 -6.53 0.30
CA ARG A 85 -2.91 -5.24 -0.39
C ARG A 85 -2.18 -4.19 0.40
N LEU A 86 -1.27 -3.49 -0.26
CA LEU A 86 -0.56 -2.32 0.24
C LEU A 86 -1.05 -1.09 -0.52
N VAL A 87 -1.48 -0.06 0.21
CA VAL A 87 -1.92 1.22 -0.36
C VAL A 87 -1.02 2.31 0.17
N TYR A 88 -0.41 3.07 -0.72
CA TYR A 88 0.28 4.32 -0.45
C TYR A 88 -0.62 5.47 -0.88
N VAL A 89 -0.81 6.48 -0.05
CA VAL A 89 -1.64 7.64 -0.38
C VAL A 89 -0.93 8.93 0.00
N TYR A 90 -0.84 9.86 -0.95
CA TYR A 90 -0.34 11.21 -0.74
C TYR A 90 -1.51 12.14 -0.36
N LYS A 91 -1.59 12.47 0.94
CA LYS A 91 -2.71 13.18 1.57
C LYS A 91 -3.06 14.52 0.90
N PRO A 92 -2.10 15.39 0.53
CA PRO A 92 -2.44 16.71 -0.02
C PRO A 92 -3.32 16.64 -1.27
N ILE A 93 -3.10 15.65 -2.13
CA ILE A 93 -3.91 15.49 -3.34
C ILE A 93 -5.16 14.64 -3.05
N GLN A 94 -5.10 13.65 -2.16
CA GLN A 94 -6.27 12.89 -1.73
C GLN A 94 -7.37 13.81 -1.17
N LEU A 95 -7.02 14.76 -0.30
CA LEU A 95 -7.97 15.69 0.31
C LEU A 95 -8.64 16.59 -0.76
N GLU A 96 -7.90 17.01 -1.79
CA GLU A 96 -8.49 17.72 -2.93
C GLU A 96 -9.52 16.89 -3.71
N VAL A 97 -9.35 15.56 -3.76
CA VAL A 97 -10.30 14.64 -4.39
C VAL A 97 -11.55 14.48 -3.51
N GLU A 98 -11.38 14.32 -2.20
CA GLU A 98 -12.48 14.11 -1.25
C GLU A 98 -13.37 15.34 -1.11
N LEU A 99 -12.80 16.56 -1.06
CA LEU A 99 -13.55 17.82 -0.97
C LEU A 99 -14.48 18.11 -2.17
N LYS A 100 -14.39 17.33 -3.25
CA LYS A 100 -15.21 17.50 -4.46
C LYS A 100 -16.29 16.42 -4.66
N LYS A 101 -16.33 15.41 -3.79
CA LYS A 101 -17.41 14.41 -3.78
C LYS A 101 -18.56 14.88 -2.89
#